data_AF-A0A7Z9H768-F1
#
_entry.id   AF-A0A7Z9H768-F1
#
_cell.length_a   1.000
_cell.length_b   1.000
_cell.length_c   1.000
_cell.angle_alpha   90.00
_cell.angle_beta   90.00
_cell.angle_gamma   90.00
#
_symmetry.space_group_name_H-M   'P 1'
#
loop_
_entity.id
_entity.type
_entity.pdbx_description
1 polymer ?
#
loop_
_entity_poly.entity_id
_entity_poly.type
_entity_poly.pdbx_seq_one_letter_code
_entity_poly.pdbx_strand_id
1 'polypeptide(L)'
;MLNQFFEAVGGSRSHGVLLAILLIAVGCNAPTSRTDPKDAVVVAKKITILMIEGVDLMTQAATDDSLDISNPEEAFQLLPLLLEAEKKFNEAVRLSPVSSGPRSRLGACRQAIALIHLQQYQLLLEKATSYREQRLVPPEDLTVSMIETRDRARDWLRKSTRVLEFYVDRLMAKYPEPAVFTRLEENYVYLEEWQKAENTVRRMVARFPSMSGAFRRAAESRVRQYRLRRLEVG
;
A
#
# COMPACT_ATOMS: atom_id res chain seq x y z
N MET A 1 0.23 -12.80 -1.88
CA MET A 1 0.66 -11.39 -1.69
C MET A 1 -0.55 -10.51 -1.33
N LEU A 2 -1.63 -10.50 -2.12
CA LEU A 2 -2.89 -9.85 -1.70
C LEU A 2 -3.56 -10.52 -0.48
N ASN A 3 -3.48 -11.86 -0.32
CA ASN A 3 -3.98 -12.52 0.89
C ASN A 3 -3.29 -12.02 2.17
N GLN A 4 -1.97 -11.79 2.17
CA GLN A 4 -1.28 -11.25 3.35
C GLN A 4 -1.64 -9.79 3.64
N PHE A 5 -1.91 -9.00 2.58
CA PHE A 5 -2.42 -7.64 2.73
C PHE A 5 -3.83 -7.64 3.32
N PHE A 6 -4.73 -8.49 2.82
CA PHE A 6 -6.12 -8.58 3.30
C PHE A 6 -6.25 -9.31 4.64
N GLU A 7 -5.42 -10.30 4.94
CA GLU A 7 -5.29 -10.91 6.27
C GLU A 7 -4.82 -9.89 7.32
N ALA A 8 -3.92 -8.97 6.94
CA ALA A 8 -3.50 -7.86 7.79
C ALA A 8 -4.59 -6.77 7.98
N VAL A 9 -5.58 -6.74 7.09
CA VAL A 9 -6.74 -5.82 7.15
C VAL A 9 -7.96 -6.47 7.83
N GLY A 10 -8.14 -7.80 7.71
CA GLY A 10 -9.32 -8.56 8.11
C GLY A 10 -9.04 -9.68 9.14
N GLY A 11 -8.23 -9.40 10.16
CA GLY A 11 -7.76 -10.38 11.14
C GLY A 11 -8.80 -11.43 11.62
N SER A 12 -8.38 -12.69 11.52
CA SER A 12 -8.92 -13.96 12.06
C SER A 12 -10.34 -13.98 12.67
N ARG A 13 -11.15 -14.89 12.09
CA ARG A 13 -12.38 -15.51 12.63
C ARG A 13 -12.39 -15.63 14.16
N SER A 14 -13.07 -14.72 14.85
CA SER A 14 -13.81 -14.94 16.12
C SER A 14 -14.10 -13.61 16.81
N HIS A 15 -15.32 -13.07 16.62
CA HIS A 15 -16.19 -12.35 17.58
C HIS A 15 -15.58 -11.33 18.60
N GLY A 16 -14.35 -10.87 18.45
CA GLY A 16 -13.67 -9.90 19.34
C GLY A 16 -13.10 -8.68 18.62
N VAL A 17 -13.26 -8.58 17.29
CA VAL A 17 -12.57 -7.58 16.44
C VAL A 17 -13.28 -6.21 16.41
N LEU A 18 -14.54 -6.13 16.85
CA LEU A 18 -15.26 -4.84 16.95
C LEU A 18 -14.58 -3.86 17.93
N LEU A 19 -13.74 -4.34 18.86
CA LEU A 19 -13.07 -3.51 19.86
C LEU A 19 -11.66 -3.03 19.44
N ALA A 20 -11.02 -3.69 18.47
CA ALA A 20 -9.66 -3.31 18.03
C ALA A 20 -9.66 -2.26 16.90
N ILE A 21 -10.74 -2.17 16.13
CA ILE A 21 -10.91 -1.18 15.05
C ILE A 21 -11.20 0.23 15.63
N LEU A 22 -11.70 0.31 16.86
CA LEU A 22 -11.99 1.56 17.58
C LEU A 22 -10.74 2.28 18.14
N LEU A 23 -9.58 1.61 18.23
CA LEU A 23 -8.36 2.19 18.83
C LEU A 23 -7.42 2.91 17.85
N ILE A 24 -7.72 2.94 16.55
CA ILE A 24 -6.91 3.66 15.52
C ILE A 24 -7.56 5.00 15.10
N ALA A 25 -8.45 5.56 15.94
CA ALA A 25 -8.98 6.91 15.77
C ALA A 25 -8.07 8.02 16.36
N VAL A 26 -6.90 7.67 16.93
CA VAL A 26 -5.98 8.62 17.56
C VAL A 26 -4.99 9.16 16.52
N GLY A 27 -5.42 10.15 15.74
CA GLY A 27 -4.53 10.82 14.77
C GLY A 27 -5.09 12.07 14.09
N CYS A 28 -6.34 12.46 14.37
CA CYS A 28 -6.91 13.70 13.84
C CYS A 28 -6.35 14.91 14.59
N ASN A 29 -5.24 15.49 14.12
CA ASN A 29 -4.91 16.87 14.49
C ASN A 29 -5.86 17.84 13.78
N ALA A 30 -6.27 18.87 14.50
CA ALA A 30 -6.98 20.02 13.95
C ALA A 30 -6.16 20.68 12.82
N PRO A 31 -6.82 21.26 11.81
CA PRO A 31 -6.14 21.95 10.71
C PRO A 31 -5.33 23.14 11.22
N THR A 32 -4.08 23.27 10.79
CA THR A 32 -3.11 24.32 11.19
C THR A 32 -3.35 25.67 10.48
N SER A 33 -4.59 25.99 10.12
CA SER A 33 -4.96 27.27 9.53
C SER A 33 -5.61 28.17 10.58
N ARG A 34 -5.43 29.50 10.48
CA ARG A 34 -6.19 30.54 11.19
C ARG A 34 -7.69 30.48 10.78
N THR A 35 -8.33 29.37 11.08
CA THR A 35 -9.72 29.08 10.77
C THR A 35 -10.52 29.24 12.06
N ASP A 36 -11.72 29.82 11.95
CA ASP A 36 -12.67 29.89 13.07
C ASP A 36 -12.77 28.49 13.71
N PRO A 37 -12.74 28.37 15.05
CA PRO A 37 -12.92 27.09 15.74
C PRO A 37 -14.11 26.26 15.22
N LYS A 38 -15.19 26.91 14.75
CA LYS A 38 -16.33 26.23 14.13
C LYS A 38 -15.96 25.56 12.81
N ASP A 39 -15.16 26.23 11.97
CA ASP A 39 -14.68 25.69 10.69
C ASP A 39 -13.72 24.52 10.92
N ALA A 40 -12.86 24.60 11.94
CA ALA A 40 -11.95 23.51 12.30
C ALA A 40 -12.70 22.23 12.71
N VAL A 41 -13.81 22.36 13.45
CA VAL A 41 -14.66 21.23 13.85
C VAL A 41 -15.39 20.63 12.63
N VAL A 42 -15.90 21.46 11.72
CA VAL A 42 -16.54 21.00 10.48
C VAL A 42 -15.55 20.23 9.61
N VAL A 43 -14.34 20.75 9.43
CA VAL A 43 -13.27 20.09 8.68
C VAL A 43 -12.87 18.76 9.34
N ALA A 44 -12.72 18.74 10.66
CA ALA A 44 -12.40 17.50 11.39
C ALA A 44 -13.49 16.43 11.22
N LYS A 45 -14.78 16.80 11.34
CA LYS A 45 -15.91 15.89 11.10
C LYS A 45 -15.88 15.33 9.67
N LYS A 46 -15.65 16.19 8.68
CA LYS A 46 -15.56 15.79 7.27
C LYS A 46 -14.42 14.80 7.05
N ILE A 47 -13.24 15.06 7.61
CA ILE A 47 -12.10 14.12 7.54
C ILE A 47 -12.46 12.78 8.15
N THR A 48 -13.10 12.76 9.33
CA THR A 48 -13.53 11.52 9.98
C THR A 48 -14.50 10.72 9.12
N ILE A 49 -15.50 11.37 8.53
CA ILE A 49 -16.47 10.71 7.64
C ILE A 49 -15.76 10.09 6.43
N LEU A 50 -14.90 10.86 5.76
CA LEU A 50 -14.11 10.36 4.61
C LEU A 50 -13.23 9.17 4.99
N MET A 51 -12.63 9.20 6.19
CA MET A 51 -11.81 8.10 6.69
C MET A 51 -12.64 6.83 6.93
N ILE A 52 -13.82 6.96 7.53
CA ILE A 52 -14.73 5.83 7.76
C ILE A 52 -15.17 5.24 6.41
N GLU A 53 -15.69 6.08 5.50
CA GLU A 53 -16.13 5.64 4.17
C GLU A 53 -15.01 4.93 3.38
N GLY A 54 -13.79 5.49 3.40
CA GLY A 54 -12.64 4.88 2.73
C GLY A 54 -12.23 3.53 3.34
N VAL A 55 -12.30 3.40 4.67
CA VAL A 55 -11.99 2.14 5.37
C VAL A 55 -13.07 1.10 5.11
N ASP A 56 -14.34 1.49 5.09
CA ASP A 56 -15.45 0.57 4.80
C ASP A 56 -15.32 0.01 3.38
N LEU A 57 -15.01 0.84 2.38
CA LEU A 57 -14.76 0.41 1.01
C LEU A 57 -13.57 -0.55 0.89
N MET A 58 -12.46 -0.26 1.58
CA MET A 58 -11.31 -1.17 1.63
C MET A 58 -11.63 -2.49 2.33
N THR A 59 -12.47 -2.46 3.37
CA THR A 59 -12.89 -3.64 4.12
C THR A 59 -13.81 -4.50 3.28
N GLN A 60 -14.78 -3.91 2.59
CA GLN A 60 -15.63 -4.60 1.62
C GLN A 60 -14.77 -5.29 0.56
N ALA A 61 -13.75 -4.61 0.03
CA ALA A 61 -12.83 -5.24 -0.92
C ALA A 61 -11.98 -6.38 -0.32
N ALA A 62 -11.78 -6.39 1.01
CA ALA A 62 -10.99 -7.39 1.72
C ALA A 62 -11.77 -8.62 2.15
N THR A 63 -13.07 -8.45 2.44
CA THR A 63 -13.94 -9.46 3.03
C THR A 63 -14.99 -9.97 2.05
N ASP A 64 -14.81 -9.69 0.75
CA ASP A 64 -15.68 -10.27 -0.27
C ASP A 64 -15.31 -11.76 -0.43
N ASP A 65 -15.92 -12.59 0.43
CA ASP A 65 -15.75 -14.04 0.44
C ASP A 65 -16.20 -14.71 -0.86
N SER A 66 -16.86 -13.96 -1.77
CA SER A 66 -17.25 -14.45 -3.09
C SER A 66 -16.14 -14.35 -4.14
N LEU A 67 -15.05 -13.62 -3.83
CA LEU A 67 -13.93 -13.40 -4.74
C LEU A 67 -12.66 -14.10 -4.23
N ASP A 68 -12.11 -14.97 -5.07
CA ASP A 68 -10.75 -15.49 -4.89
C ASP A 68 -9.74 -14.41 -5.29
N ILE A 69 -9.26 -13.66 -4.30
CA ILE A 69 -8.20 -12.65 -4.46
C ILE A 69 -6.85 -13.20 -4.95
N SER A 70 -6.68 -14.53 -5.00
CA SER A 70 -5.54 -15.17 -5.66
C SER A 70 -5.75 -15.33 -7.16
N ASN A 71 -7.00 -15.30 -7.64
CA ASN A 71 -7.36 -15.20 -9.06
C ASN A 71 -7.24 -13.75 -9.55
N PRO A 72 -6.35 -13.44 -10.50
CA PRO A 72 -6.16 -12.08 -11.02
C PRO A 72 -7.42 -11.46 -11.66
N GLU A 73 -8.29 -12.27 -12.25
CA GLU A 73 -9.53 -11.79 -12.90
C GLU A 73 -10.56 -11.34 -11.86
N GLU A 74 -10.67 -12.08 -10.75
CA GLU A 74 -11.56 -11.75 -9.63
C GLU A 74 -11.00 -10.58 -8.80
N ALA A 75 -9.69 -10.53 -8.58
CA ALA A 75 -9.03 -9.40 -7.92
C ALA A 75 -9.28 -8.06 -8.65
N PHE A 76 -9.45 -8.08 -9.97
CA PHE A 76 -9.75 -6.87 -10.75
C PHE A 76 -11.14 -6.28 -10.44
N GLN A 77 -12.08 -7.10 -10.00
CA GLN A 77 -13.42 -6.64 -9.61
C GLN A 77 -13.39 -5.73 -8.36
N LEU A 78 -12.32 -5.78 -7.58
CA LEU A 78 -12.10 -4.92 -6.41
C LEU A 78 -11.65 -3.50 -6.76
N LEU A 79 -11.14 -3.29 -7.98
CA LEU A 79 -10.52 -2.03 -8.39
C LEU A 79 -11.47 -0.82 -8.25
N PRO A 80 -12.77 -0.89 -8.63
CA PRO A 80 -13.69 0.23 -8.45
C PRO A 80 -13.86 0.66 -7.00
N LEU A 81 -13.95 -0.29 -6.06
CA LEU A 81 -14.07 -0.02 -4.62
C LEU A 81 -12.81 0.66 -4.10
N LEU A 82 -11.63 0.14 -4.47
CA LEU A 82 -10.35 0.71 -4.04
C LEU A 82 -10.10 2.09 -4.65
N LEU A 83 -10.51 2.34 -5.90
CA LEU A 83 -10.42 3.66 -6.51
C LEU A 83 -11.34 4.67 -5.81
N GLU A 84 -12.53 4.26 -5.36
CA GLU A 84 -13.39 5.14 -4.57
C GLU A 84 -12.79 5.40 -3.18
N ALA A 85 -12.26 4.38 -2.50
CA ALA A 85 -11.55 4.54 -1.23
C ALA A 85 -10.36 5.50 -1.36
N GLU A 86 -9.60 5.41 -2.46
CA GLU A 86 -8.48 6.29 -2.77
C GLU A 86 -8.93 7.76 -2.82
N LYS A 87 -10.05 8.06 -3.49
CA LYS A 87 -10.60 9.42 -3.55
C LYS A 87 -10.96 9.94 -2.15
N LYS A 88 -11.56 9.11 -1.30
CA LYS A 88 -11.93 9.50 0.07
C LYS A 88 -10.69 9.85 0.90
N PHE A 89 -9.68 8.98 0.89
CA PHE A 89 -8.43 9.24 1.61
C PHE A 89 -7.66 10.42 1.02
N ASN A 90 -7.64 10.59 -0.29
CA ASN A 90 -6.97 11.70 -0.95
C ASN A 90 -7.62 13.05 -0.59
N GLU A 91 -8.96 13.12 -0.54
CA GLU A 91 -9.69 14.29 -0.05
C GLU A 91 -9.39 14.55 1.43
N ALA A 92 -9.34 13.51 2.28
CA ALA A 92 -8.98 13.67 3.69
C ALA A 92 -7.55 14.22 3.87
N VAL A 93 -6.59 13.76 3.06
CA VAL A 93 -5.21 14.30 3.03
C VAL A 93 -5.20 15.75 2.52
N ARG A 94 -6.04 16.10 1.53
CA ARG A 94 -6.15 17.48 1.04
C ARG A 94 -6.65 18.43 2.14
N LEU A 95 -7.63 17.99 2.93
CA LEU A 95 -8.19 18.76 4.05
C LEU A 95 -7.24 18.86 5.25
N SER A 96 -6.42 17.84 5.50
CA SER A 96 -5.38 17.87 6.53
C SER A 96 -4.07 17.24 6.03
N PRO A 97 -3.20 18.05 5.38
CA PRO A 97 -1.96 17.55 4.79
C PRO A 97 -0.95 17.00 5.79
N VAL A 98 -1.12 17.25 7.09
CA VAL A 98 -0.21 16.79 8.15
C VAL A 98 -0.83 15.69 9.01
N SER A 99 -2.00 15.17 8.65
CA SER A 99 -2.62 14.05 9.36
C SER A 99 -1.99 12.72 8.93
N SER A 100 -1.56 11.94 9.92
CA SER A 100 -0.92 10.63 9.72
C SER A 100 -1.91 9.57 9.24
N GLY A 101 -3.06 9.45 9.89
CA GLY A 101 -4.08 8.44 9.59
C GLY A 101 -4.47 8.40 8.10
N PRO A 102 -4.95 9.51 7.51
CA PRO A 102 -5.30 9.58 6.10
C PRO A 102 -4.14 9.24 5.16
N ARG A 103 -2.91 9.65 5.49
CA ARG A 103 -1.75 9.37 4.64
C ARG A 103 -1.33 7.90 4.67
N SER A 104 -1.29 7.28 5.84
CA SER A 104 -0.98 5.83 5.93
C SER A 104 -1.99 5.02 5.13
N ARG A 105 -3.30 5.32 5.29
CA ARG A 105 -4.37 4.65 4.55
C ARG A 105 -4.34 4.92 3.05
N LEU A 106 -4.09 6.16 2.63
CA LEU A 106 -3.91 6.51 1.22
C LEU A 106 -2.74 5.73 0.59
N GLY A 107 -1.60 5.66 1.28
CA GLY A 107 -0.44 4.89 0.83
C GLY A 107 -0.76 3.40 0.68
N ALA A 108 -1.42 2.81 1.67
CA ALA A 108 -1.84 1.40 1.63
C ALA A 108 -2.86 1.11 0.52
N CYS A 109 -3.87 1.97 0.35
CA CYS A 109 -4.87 1.86 -0.70
C CYS A 109 -4.24 1.91 -2.10
N ARG A 110 -3.34 2.88 -2.34
CA ARG A 110 -2.61 3.01 -3.61
C ARG A 110 -1.69 1.82 -3.89
N GLN A 111 -1.09 1.25 -2.85
CA GLN A 111 -0.31 0.02 -2.98
C GLN A 111 -1.20 -1.15 -3.39
N ALA A 112 -2.36 -1.33 -2.76
CA ALA A 112 -3.31 -2.40 -3.12
C ALA A 112 -3.76 -2.31 -4.58
N ILE A 113 -4.12 -1.11 -5.05
CA ILE A 113 -4.44 -0.86 -6.47
C ILE A 113 -3.29 -1.29 -7.38
N ALA A 114 -2.05 -0.96 -7.00
CA ALA A 114 -0.88 -1.36 -7.78
C ALA A 114 -0.66 -2.88 -7.81
N LEU A 115 -0.90 -3.57 -6.68
CA LEU A 115 -0.75 -5.02 -6.58
C LEU A 115 -1.73 -5.77 -7.47
N ILE A 116 -2.97 -5.27 -7.61
CA ILE A 116 -3.96 -5.83 -8.56
C ILE A 116 -3.43 -5.72 -10.00
N HIS A 117 -2.90 -4.56 -10.39
CA HIS A 117 -2.29 -4.41 -11.71
C HIS A 117 -1.04 -5.30 -11.89
N LEU A 118 -0.23 -5.51 -10.85
CA LEU A 118 0.90 -6.44 -10.93
C LEU A 118 0.45 -7.89 -11.15
N GLN A 119 -0.61 -8.34 -10.48
CA GLN A 119 -1.19 -9.67 -10.71
C GLN A 119 -1.70 -9.82 -12.15
N GLN A 120 -2.40 -8.79 -12.66
CA GLN A 120 -2.85 -8.80 -14.05
C GLN A 120 -1.68 -8.86 -15.03
N TYR A 121 -0.60 -8.10 -14.77
CA TYR A 121 0.62 -8.17 -15.57
C TYR A 121 1.25 -9.57 -15.55
N GLN A 122 1.27 -10.23 -14.38
CA GLN A 122 1.78 -11.61 -14.26
C GLN A 122 0.97 -12.60 -15.11
N LEU A 123 -0.35 -12.52 -15.08
CA LEU A 123 -1.22 -13.35 -15.93
C LEU A 123 -0.93 -13.15 -17.43
N LEU A 124 -0.76 -11.89 -17.86
CA LEU A 124 -0.44 -11.58 -19.25
C LEU A 124 0.97 -12.08 -19.63
N LEU A 125 1.93 -11.99 -18.70
CA LEU A 125 3.29 -12.50 -18.88
C LEU A 125 3.32 -14.03 -19.00
N GLU A 126 2.54 -14.75 -18.20
CA GLU A 126 2.39 -16.20 -18.29
C GLU A 126 1.82 -16.62 -19.65
N LYS A 127 0.75 -15.94 -20.11
CA LYS A 127 0.19 -16.13 -21.45
C LYS A 127 1.27 -15.94 -22.51
N ALA A 128 2.00 -14.83 -22.47
CA ALA A 128 3.07 -14.54 -23.44
C ALA A 128 4.23 -15.55 -23.37
N THR A 129 4.53 -16.09 -22.19
CA THR A 129 5.56 -17.13 -22.00
C THR A 129 5.14 -18.44 -22.67
N SER A 130 3.87 -18.83 -22.55
CA SER A 130 3.34 -20.03 -23.22
C SER A 130 3.47 -19.97 -24.74
N TYR A 131 3.27 -18.81 -25.36
CA TYR A 131 3.55 -18.62 -26.80
C TYR A 131 5.02 -18.89 -27.12
N ARG A 132 5.95 -18.36 -26.32
CA ARG A 132 7.39 -18.52 -26.55
C ARG A 132 7.85 -19.96 -26.38
N GLU A 133 7.29 -20.69 -25.41
CA GLU A 133 7.56 -22.13 -25.22
C GLU A 133 7.12 -22.95 -26.42
N GLN A 134 6.03 -22.55 -27.07
CA GLN A 134 5.55 -23.13 -28.33
C GLN A 134 6.32 -22.61 -29.56
N ARG A 135 7.39 -21.82 -29.36
CA ARG A 135 8.18 -21.14 -30.42
C ARG A 135 7.34 -20.21 -31.30
N LEU A 136 6.26 -19.67 -30.74
CA LEU A 136 5.41 -18.67 -31.36
C LEU A 136 5.77 -17.26 -30.85
N VAL A 137 5.47 -16.26 -31.68
CA VAL A 137 5.56 -14.86 -31.27
C VAL A 137 4.25 -14.50 -30.56
N PRO A 138 4.29 -13.90 -29.35
CA PRO A 138 3.09 -13.40 -28.69
C PRO A 138 2.36 -12.38 -29.56
N PRO A 139 1.02 -12.40 -29.60
CA PRO A 139 0.23 -11.38 -30.29
C PRO A 139 0.58 -9.95 -29.84
N GLU A 140 0.45 -8.99 -30.77
CA GLU A 140 0.81 -7.59 -30.51
C GLU A 140 -0.09 -6.97 -29.42
N ASP A 141 -1.39 -7.22 -29.48
CA ASP A 141 -2.39 -6.79 -28.49
C ASP A 141 -2.07 -7.29 -27.07
N LEU A 142 -1.60 -8.54 -26.95
CA LEU A 142 -1.12 -9.10 -25.68
C LEU A 142 0.11 -8.34 -25.17
N THR A 143 1.07 -8.05 -26.06
CA THR A 143 2.30 -7.33 -25.71
C THR A 143 2.01 -5.89 -25.28
N VAL A 144 1.12 -5.19 -25.99
CA VAL A 144 0.65 -3.84 -25.63
C VAL A 144 -0.03 -3.86 -24.27
N SER A 145 -0.96 -4.80 -24.05
CA SER A 145 -1.68 -4.95 -22.78
C SER A 145 -0.74 -5.19 -21.60
N MET A 146 0.33 -5.98 -21.79
CA MET A 146 1.36 -6.19 -20.78
C MET A 146 2.08 -4.89 -20.40
N ILE A 147 2.53 -4.13 -21.41
CA ILE A 147 3.25 -2.87 -21.19
C ILE A 147 2.36 -1.89 -20.43
N GLU A 148 1.13 -1.69 -20.89
CA GLU A 148 0.18 -0.77 -20.23
C GLU A 148 -0.11 -1.17 -18.79
N THR A 149 -0.34 -2.46 -18.53
CA THR A 149 -0.67 -2.95 -17.20
C THR A 149 0.52 -2.78 -16.25
N ARG A 150 1.74 -3.08 -16.72
CA ARG A 150 2.98 -2.85 -15.97
C ARG A 150 3.16 -1.36 -15.65
N ASP A 151 2.92 -0.49 -16.61
CA ASP A 151 3.11 0.95 -16.44
C ASP A 151 2.07 1.55 -15.47
N ARG A 152 0.82 1.09 -15.52
CA ARG A 152 -0.22 1.42 -14.52
C ARG A 152 0.18 0.98 -13.11
N ALA A 153 0.68 -0.25 -12.96
CA ALA A 153 1.17 -0.74 -11.67
C ALA A 153 2.30 0.14 -11.12
N ARG A 154 3.29 0.49 -11.95
CA ARG A 154 4.42 1.34 -11.57
C ARG A 154 3.97 2.76 -11.20
N ASP A 155 3.00 3.34 -11.90
CA ASP A 155 2.45 4.66 -11.56
C ASP A 155 1.80 4.65 -10.16
N TRP A 156 0.97 3.64 -9.87
CA TRP A 156 0.34 3.51 -8.55
C TRP A 156 1.34 3.24 -7.43
N LEU A 157 2.36 2.40 -7.65
CA LEU A 157 3.46 2.21 -6.70
C LEU A 157 4.19 3.53 -6.41
N ARG A 158 4.47 4.35 -7.43
CA ARG A 158 5.10 5.67 -7.25
C ARG A 158 4.18 6.65 -6.50
N LYS A 159 2.87 6.63 -6.76
CA LYS A 159 1.88 7.42 -6.01
C LYS A 159 1.82 7.00 -4.54
N SER A 160 1.89 5.70 -4.24
CA SER A 160 1.97 5.17 -2.87
C SER A 160 3.28 5.59 -2.20
N THR A 161 4.41 5.36 -2.87
CA THR A 161 5.76 5.71 -2.40
C THR A 161 5.86 7.17 -1.96
N ARG A 162 5.42 8.13 -2.78
CA ARG A 162 5.45 9.56 -2.44
C ARG A 162 4.70 9.89 -1.13
N VAL A 163 3.57 9.23 -0.89
CA VAL A 163 2.78 9.45 0.33
C VAL A 163 3.47 8.84 1.55
N LEU A 164 4.02 7.64 1.40
CA LEU A 164 4.71 6.93 2.48
C LEU A 164 6.06 7.56 2.82
N GLU A 165 6.84 8.03 1.85
CA GLU A 165 8.06 8.81 2.07
C GLU A 165 7.75 10.06 2.91
N PHE A 166 6.71 10.81 2.53
CA PHE A 166 6.27 11.96 3.32
C PHE A 166 5.93 11.56 4.77
N TYR A 167 5.22 10.45 4.96
CA TYR A 167 4.89 9.97 6.31
C TYR A 167 6.17 9.66 7.08
N VAL A 168 7.08 8.87 6.50
CA VAL A 168 8.34 8.46 7.14
C VAL A 168 9.18 9.68 7.52
N ASP A 169 9.26 10.69 6.65
CA ASP A 169 10.13 11.85 6.84
C ASP A 169 9.52 12.92 7.75
N ARG A 170 8.19 13.09 7.74
CA ARG A 170 7.52 14.23 8.40
C ARG A 170 6.67 13.85 9.58
N LEU A 171 6.10 12.64 9.60
CA LEU A 171 5.06 12.26 10.56
C LEU A 171 5.50 11.14 11.51
N MET A 172 6.39 10.26 11.07
CA MET A 172 6.90 9.11 11.83
C MET A 172 7.51 9.49 13.18
N ALA A 173 8.01 10.72 13.31
CA ALA A 173 8.55 11.22 14.57
C ALA A 173 7.49 11.28 15.68
N LYS A 174 6.29 11.74 15.33
CA LYS A 174 5.16 11.96 16.24
C LYS A 174 4.18 10.80 16.26
N TYR A 175 4.05 10.09 15.14
CA TYR A 175 3.13 8.98 14.92
C TYR A 175 3.90 7.75 14.43
N PRO A 176 4.51 6.98 15.35
CA PRO A 176 5.28 5.81 14.98
C PRO A 176 4.38 4.68 14.46
N GLU A 177 4.59 4.26 13.22
CA GLU A 177 3.87 3.16 12.58
C GLU A 177 4.83 2.29 11.76
N PRO A 178 5.41 1.21 12.34
CA PRO A 178 6.41 0.38 11.66
C PRO A 178 5.93 -0.18 10.31
N ALA A 179 4.63 -0.47 10.17
CA ALA A 179 4.04 -0.99 8.94
C ALA A 179 4.24 -0.06 7.73
N VAL A 180 4.37 1.25 7.94
CA VAL A 180 4.66 2.21 6.85
C VAL A 180 6.04 1.98 6.25
N PHE A 181 7.04 1.61 7.05
CA PHE A 181 8.36 1.24 6.52
C PHE A 181 8.30 -0.04 5.70
N THR A 182 7.58 -1.06 6.17
CA THR A 182 7.42 -2.32 5.43
C THR A 182 6.76 -2.09 4.07
N ARG A 183 5.67 -1.32 4.01
CA ARG A 183 5.01 -1.00 2.73
C ARG A 183 5.90 -0.18 1.80
N LEU A 184 6.67 0.77 2.35
CA LEU A 184 7.61 1.56 1.57
C LEU A 184 8.75 0.69 1.02
N GLU A 185 9.28 -0.24 1.83
CA GLU A 185 10.26 -1.24 1.40
C GLU A 185 9.70 -2.09 0.25
N GLU A 186 8.51 -2.65 0.41
CA GLU A 186 7.83 -3.47 -0.61
C GLU A 186 7.62 -2.70 -1.92
N ASN A 187 7.18 -1.44 -1.85
CA ASN A 187 7.03 -0.60 -3.03
C ASN A 187 8.35 -0.45 -3.79
N TYR A 188 9.46 -0.22 -3.09
CA TYR A 188 10.77 -0.14 -3.72
C TYR A 188 11.21 -1.47 -4.32
N VAL A 189 10.90 -2.60 -3.67
CA VAL A 189 11.16 -3.93 -4.22
C VAL A 189 10.40 -4.14 -5.52
N TYR A 190 9.10 -3.82 -5.57
CA TYR A 190 8.29 -3.95 -6.80
C TYR A 190 8.71 -2.99 -7.91
N LEU A 191 9.27 -1.82 -7.55
CA LEU A 191 9.84 -0.88 -8.51
C LEU A 191 11.28 -1.22 -8.94
N GLU A 192 11.88 -2.25 -8.32
CA GLU A 192 13.27 -2.66 -8.49
C GLU A 192 14.28 -1.59 -8.04
N GLU A 193 13.88 -0.73 -7.11
CA GLU A 193 14.71 0.32 -6.51
C GLU A 193 15.47 -0.22 -5.30
N TRP A 194 16.33 -1.23 -5.53
CA TRP A 194 17.00 -2.03 -4.49
C TRP A 194 17.75 -1.20 -3.44
N GLN A 195 18.41 -0.12 -3.86
CA GLN A 195 19.10 0.79 -2.94
C GLN A 195 18.15 1.46 -1.96
N LYS A 196 16.97 1.88 -2.43
CA LYS A 196 15.99 2.55 -1.59
C LYS A 196 15.28 1.55 -0.68
N ALA A 197 15.02 0.33 -1.15
CA ALA A 197 14.55 -0.76 -0.30
C ALA A 197 15.54 -1.04 0.86
N GLU A 198 16.84 -1.18 0.55
CA GLU A 198 17.89 -1.36 1.55
C GLU A 198 17.91 -0.23 2.59
N ASN A 199 17.91 1.03 2.13
CA ASN A 199 17.94 2.19 3.00
C ASN A 199 16.70 2.26 3.89
N THR A 200 15.53 1.88 3.38
CA THR A 200 14.27 1.87 4.12
C THR A 200 14.31 0.88 5.28
N VAL A 201 14.83 -0.34 5.05
CA VAL A 201 15.00 -1.34 6.12
C VAL A 201 15.96 -0.85 7.20
N ARG A 202 17.10 -0.26 6.81
CA ARG A 202 18.08 0.30 7.75
C ARG A 202 17.47 1.39 8.61
N ARG A 203 16.71 2.31 7.99
CA ARG A 203 16.01 3.39 8.69
C ARG A 203 14.98 2.84 9.68
N MET A 204 14.23 1.79 9.30
CA MET A 204 13.28 1.12 10.18
C MET A 204 13.97 0.55 11.42
N VAL A 205 15.03 -0.24 11.25
CA VAL A 205 15.78 -0.86 12.35
C VAL A 205 16.39 0.21 13.28
N ALA A 206 16.96 1.28 12.70
CA ALA A 206 17.51 2.39 13.47
C ALA A 206 16.44 3.15 14.27
N ARG A 207 15.24 3.31 13.71
CA ARG A 207 14.13 4.04 14.34
C ARG A 207 13.46 3.24 15.46
N PHE A 208 13.43 1.92 15.35
CA PHE A 208 12.74 1.03 16.27
C PHE A 208 13.73 0.05 16.94
N PRO A 209 14.58 0.52 17.86
CA PRO A 209 15.61 -0.31 18.48
C PRO A 209 15.02 -1.40 19.39
N SER A 210 13.78 -1.29 19.85
CA SER A 210 13.13 -2.32 20.67
C SER A 210 12.66 -3.55 19.86
N MET A 211 12.91 -3.60 18.54
CA MET A 211 12.57 -4.76 17.71
C MET A 211 13.31 -6.03 18.15
N SER A 212 12.62 -7.17 18.06
CA SER A 212 13.14 -8.47 18.47
C SER A 212 14.40 -8.87 17.69
N GLY A 213 15.28 -9.67 18.31
CA GLY A 213 16.49 -10.16 17.64
C GLY A 213 16.18 -10.98 16.38
N ALA A 214 15.06 -11.71 16.35
CA ALA A 214 14.59 -12.42 15.16
C ALA A 214 14.25 -11.45 14.02
N PHE A 215 13.53 -10.36 14.33
CA PHE A 215 13.20 -9.34 13.35
C PHE A 215 14.45 -8.66 12.79
N ARG A 216 15.42 -8.31 13.65
CA ARG A 216 16.69 -7.71 13.20
C ARG A 216 17.47 -8.63 12.25
N ARG A 217 17.59 -9.93 12.58
CA ARG A 217 18.22 -10.91 11.69
C ARG A 217 17.51 -11.02 10.34
N ALA A 218 16.18 -11.00 10.34
CA ALA A 218 15.41 -10.99 9.10
C ALA A 218 15.67 -9.72 8.27
N ALA A 219 15.68 -8.56 8.91
CA ALA A 219 15.99 -7.27 8.28
C ALA A 219 17.41 -7.27 7.66
N GLU A 220 18.42 -7.73 8.40
CA GLU A 220 19.79 -7.87 7.89
C GLU A 220 19.88 -8.83 6.70
N SER A 221 19.10 -9.92 6.73
CA SER A 221 19.02 -10.86 5.61
C SER A 221 18.45 -10.18 4.36
N ARG A 222 17.35 -9.42 4.49
CA ARG A 222 16.77 -8.66 3.37
C ARG A 222 17.73 -7.61 2.81
N VAL A 223 18.43 -6.88 3.68
CA VAL A 223 19.49 -5.93 3.29
C VAL A 223 20.57 -6.62 2.45
N ARG A 224 21.03 -7.82 2.84
CA ARG A 224 22.00 -8.59 2.04
C ARG A 224 21.42 -9.00 0.68
N GLN A 225 20.18 -9.48 0.64
CA GLN A 225 19.52 -9.86 -0.61
C GLN A 225 19.39 -8.68 -1.58
N TYR A 226 18.98 -7.50 -1.12
CA TYR A 226 18.87 -6.32 -1.97
C TYR A 226 20.22 -5.85 -2.51
N ARG A 227 21.29 -5.98 -1.72
CA ARG A 227 22.65 -5.69 -2.20
C ARG A 227 23.07 -6.62 -3.33
N LEU A 228 22.79 -7.92 -3.21
CA LEU A 228 23.08 -8.90 -4.26
C LEU A 228 22.29 -8.59 -5.53
N ARG A 229 20.97 -8.36 -5.42
CA ARG A 229 20.13 -7.96 -6.57
C ARG A 229 20.65 -6.71 -7.29
N ARG A 230 21.10 -5.71 -6.55
CA ARG A 230 21.68 -4.49 -7.12
C ARG A 230 22.96 -4.77 -7.92
N LEU A 231 23.77 -5.75 -7.52
CA LEU A 231 24.99 -6.16 -8.23
C LEU A 231 24.69 -7.04 -9.44
N GLU A 232 23.57 -7.77 -9.44
CA GLU A 232 23.13 -8.59 -10.58
C GLU A 232 22.54 -7.75 -11.73
N VAL A 233 21.98 -6.58 -11.41
CA VAL A 233 21.27 -5.70 -12.37
C VAL A 233 22.14 -4.53 -12.87
N GLY A 234 23.26 -4.24 -12.20
CA GLY A 234 24.21 -3.18 -12.56
C GLY A 234 25.41 -3.69 -13.33
#